data_AF-A0A0C9YYB7-F1
#
_entry.id   AF-A0A0C9YYB7-F1
#
_cell.length_a   1.000
_cell.length_b   1.000
_cell.length_c   1.000
_cell.angle_alpha   90.00
_cell.angle_beta   90.00
_cell.angle_gamma   90.00
#
_symmetry.space_group_name_H-M   'P 1'
#
loop_
_entity.id
_entity.type
_entity.pdbx_description
1 polymer ?
#
loop_
_entity_poly.entity_id
_entity_poly.type
_entity_poly.pdbx_seq_one_letter_code
_entity_poly.pdbx_strand_id
1 'polypeptide(L)'
;MPTIGDRLDGLPLPNPSRPQGRDVEYFNRHGGGNRNVDVEDDHPDEGDEEPDALKQKVQSILEQMYYDILHESPNKRCHTEGAWTNIPRALREQEAVEELYMRPELPFYAVQYVIADQETWKVHFNRFFPPEVPSWAGQNFGKCRYFHSYLDLIRQLPRHRLRLVRAELRRKFDSMVWIPNTESDRMWSTKRSLSNRWTYLPNNGNMEGPKIAINGPRLRRLRQTPSLRPALRVEQLRREEEESDGGSS
;
A
#
# COMPACT_ATOMS: atom_id res chain seq x y z
N MET A 1 -1.94 -26.00 -56.77
CA MET A 1 -1.17 -27.08 -56.12
C MET A 1 0.00 -26.42 -55.40
N PRO A 2 0.32 -26.63 -54.11
CA PRO A 2 -0.32 -27.33 -52.94
C PRO A 2 -0.83 -26.32 -51.85
N THR A 3 -1.89 -26.54 -51.06
CA THR A 3 -2.16 -27.30 -49.80
C THR A 3 -1.50 -26.83 -48.49
N ILE A 4 -2.29 -26.97 -47.39
CA ILE A 4 -1.96 -26.97 -45.94
C ILE A 4 -2.09 -25.59 -45.25
N GLY A 5 -2.94 -25.39 -44.22
CA GLY A 5 -3.61 -26.37 -43.38
C GLY A 5 -4.69 -25.78 -42.46
N ASP A 6 -5.47 -26.74 -41.95
CA ASP A 6 -6.53 -26.63 -40.97
C ASP A 6 -6.12 -25.89 -39.69
N ARG A 7 -7.05 -25.08 -39.16
CA ARG A 7 -7.03 -24.63 -37.76
C ARG A 7 -8.43 -24.75 -37.16
N LEU A 8 -8.65 -25.94 -36.60
CA LEU A 8 -9.27 -26.24 -35.30
C LEU A 8 -10.30 -25.23 -34.76
N ASP A 9 -11.56 -25.63 -34.89
CA ASP A 9 -12.62 -25.66 -33.88
C ASP A 9 -12.49 -24.71 -32.68
N GLY A 10 -13.21 -23.60 -32.80
CA GLY A 10 -13.60 -22.76 -31.68
C GLY A 10 -14.69 -23.43 -30.85
N LEU A 11 -14.30 -24.07 -29.75
CA LEU A 11 -15.21 -24.37 -28.65
C LEU A 11 -15.09 -23.26 -27.58
N PRO A 12 -16.19 -22.59 -27.21
CA PRO A 12 -16.17 -21.61 -26.13
C PRO A 12 -15.89 -22.32 -24.80
N LEU A 13 -14.92 -21.81 -24.06
CA LEU A 13 -14.64 -22.25 -22.70
C LEU A 13 -15.87 -21.99 -21.81
N PRO A 14 -16.28 -22.93 -20.95
CA PRO A 14 -17.37 -22.72 -20.01
C PRO A 14 -16.98 -21.66 -18.97
N ASN A 15 -17.90 -20.74 -18.74
CA ASN A 15 -17.85 -19.73 -17.68
C ASN A 15 -17.62 -20.42 -16.32
N PRO A 16 -16.65 -19.99 -15.49
CA PRO A 16 -16.57 -20.45 -14.12
C PRO A 16 -17.75 -19.86 -13.34
N SER A 17 -18.78 -20.69 -13.15
CA SER A 17 -19.91 -20.40 -12.28
C SER A 17 -19.40 -20.06 -10.88
N ARG A 18 -19.72 -18.84 -10.45
CA ARG A 18 -19.47 -18.33 -9.10
C ARG A 18 -20.22 -19.21 -8.09
N PRO A 19 -19.58 -19.73 -7.03
CA PRO A 19 -20.27 -20.51 -6.01
C PRO A 19 -21.34 -19.65 -5.35
N GLN A 20 -22.60 -20.09 -5.42
CA GLN A 20 -23.71 -19.51 -4.67
C GLN A 20 -24.08 -20.44 -3.50
N GLY A 21 -23.90 -19.94 -2.28
CA GLY A 21 -24.97 -19.92 -1.29
C GLY A 21 -25.42 -21.18 -0.54
N ARG A 22 -24.81 -22.38 -0.70
CA ARG A 22 -25.20 -23.57 0.12
C ARG A 22 -24.08 -24.53 0.58
N ASP A 23 -22.81 -24.27 0.29
CA ASP A 23 -21.70 -25.19 0.64
C ASP A 23 -20.97 -24.86 1.96
N VAL A 24 -21.40 -23.83 2.70
CA VAL A 24 -20.77 -23.44 3.99
C VAL A 24 -21.37 -24.19 5.18
N GLU A 25 -22.60 -24.70 5.08
CA GLU A 25 -23.26 -25.38 6.20
C GLU A 25 -22.80 -26.84 6.42
N TYR A 26 -22.22 -27.49 5.41
CA TYR A 26 -21.78 -28.89 5.55
C TYR A 26 -20.48 -29.03 6.36
N PHE A 27 -19.61 -28.01 6.32
CA PHE A 27 -18.30 -28.05 7.00
C PHE A 27 -18.42 -27.90 8.54
N ASN A 28 -19.50 -27.28 9.04
CA ASN A 28 -19.72 -27.10 10.48
C ASN A 28 -20.37 -28.31 11.17
N ARG A 29 -20.95 -29.26 10.44
CA ARG A 29 -21.83 -30.29 11.04
C ARG A 29 -21.25 -31.71 11.07
N HIS A 30 -20.25 -32.04 10.26
CA HIS A 30 -19.73 -33.42 10.16
C HIS A 30 -18.21 -33.48 10.27
N GLY A 31 -17.68 -32.92 11.36
CA GLY A 31 -16.34 -33.22 11.84
C GLY A 31 -16.21 -34.72 12.11
N GLY A 32 -15.68 -35.45 11.12
CA GLY A 32 -15.35 -36.86 11.21
C GLY A 32 -14.16 -37.06 12.14
N GLY A 33 -14.46 -37.37 13.40
CA GLY A 33 -13.46 -37.79 14.37
C GLY A 33 -12.94 -39.20 14.07
N ASN A 34 -11.66 -39.43 14.41
CA ASN A 34 -11.21 -40.72 14.91
C ASN A 34 -9.89 -40.62 15.68
N ARG A 35 -9.93 -41.15 16.92
CA ARG A 35 -8.88 -41.83 17.71
C ARG A 35 -7.77 -41.03 18.42
N ASN A 36 -7.95 -40.96 19.74
CA ASN A 36 -7.06 -41.41 20.82
C ASN A 36 -5.54 -41.31 20.57
N VAL A 37 -4.94 -40.26 21.12
CA VAL A 37 -3.63 -40.36 21.77
C VAL A 37 -3.70 -39.48 23.02
N ASP A 38 -3.69 -40.11 24.20
CA ASP A 38 -3.40 -39.44 25.47
C ASP A 38 -1.91 -39.08 25.46
N VAL A 39 -1.63 -37.85 25.02
CA VAL A 39 -0.36 -37.17 25.28
C VAL A 39 -0.77 -35.98 26.13
N GLU A 40 -0.46 -36.04 27.43
CA GLU A 40 -0.38 -34.86 28.28
C GLU A 40 0.81 -34.02 27.77
N ASP A 41 0.58 -33.34 26.65
CA ASP A 41 1.47 -32.30 26.15
C ASP A 41 1.09 -31.06 26.95
N ASP A 42 1.90 -30.79 27.97
CA ASP A 42 1.92 -29.54 28.74
C ASP A 42 2.37 -28.44 27.78
N HIS A 43 1.48 -28.10 26.83
CA HIS A 43 1.65 -27.03 25.89
C HIS A 43 1.63 -25.74 26.72
N PRO A 44 2.77 -25.03 26.84
CA PRO A 44 2.80 -23.78 27.55
C PRO A 44 1.79 -22.85 26.86
N ASP A 45 0.78 -22.46 27.64
CA ASP A 45 -0.18 -21.39 27.43
C ASP A 45 0.27 -20.49 26.28
N GLU A 46 -0.23 -20.78 25.06
CA GLU A 46 0.02 -19.98 23.88
C GLU A 46 -0.67 -18.65 24.12
N GLY A 47 0.08 -17.75 24.78
CA GLY A 47 -0.40 -16.51 25.35
C GLY A 47 -1.51 -15.89 24.53
N ASP A 48 -2.68 -15.79 25.16
CA ASP A 48 -3.81 -14.99 24.75
C ASP A 48 -3.36 -13.53 24.63
N GLU A 49 -2.60 -13.19 23.57
CA GLU A 49 -2.51 -11.82 23.08
C GLU A 49 -3.95 -11.39 22.84
N GLU A 50 -4.45 -10.55 23.74
CA GLU A 50 -5.81 -10.05 23.74
C GLU A 50 -6.12 -9.56 22.31
N PRO A 51 -7.22 -10.02 21.68
CA PRO A 51 -7.54 -9.71 20.28
C PRO A 51 -7.49 -8.21 19.94
N ASP A 52 -7.64 -7.36 20.94
CA ASP A 52 -7.59 -5.91 20.81
C ASP A 52 -6.17 -5.34 20.77
N ALA A 53 -5.19 -5.96 21.44
CA ALA A 53 -3.78 -5.57 21.35
C ALA A 53 -3.22 -5.78 19.94
N LEU A 54 -3.55 -6.91 19.29
CA LEU A 54 -3.13 -7.18 17.91
C LEU A 54 -3.75 -6.18 16.93
N LYS A 55 -5.04 -5.84 17.08
CA LYS A 55 -5.70 -4.83 16.25
C LYS A 55 -5.03 -3.46 16.40
N GLN A 56 -4.75 -3.04 17.63
CA GLN A 56 -4.06 -1.78 17.91
C GLN A 56 -2.66 -1.76 17.28
N LYS A 57 -1.91 -2.86 17.36
CA LYS A 57 -0.59 -2.99 16.73
C LYS A 57 -0.66 -2.89 15.21
N VAL A 58 -1.64 -3.55 14.58
CA VAL A 58 -1.87 -3.45 13.12
C VAL A 58 -2.27 -2.03 12.71
N GLN A 59 -3.12 -1.37 13.47
CA GLN A 59 -3.53 0.01 13.23
C GLN A 59 -2.32 0.96 13.34
N SER A 60 -1.50 0.82 14.38
CA SER A 60 -0.28 1.61 14.56
C SER A 60 0.73 1.41 13.42
N ILE A 61 0.91 0.17 12.93
CA ILE A 61 1.73 -0.11 11.75
C ILE A 61 1.19 0.63 10.52
N LEU A 62 -0.12 0.66 10.33
CA LEU A 62 -0.75 1.32 9.18
C LEU A 62 -0.60 2.84 9.24
N GLU A 63 -0.83 3.43 10.41
CA GLU A 63 -0.65 4.88 10.65
C GLU A 63 0.81 5.30 10.43
N GLN A 64 1.75 4.53 10.99
CA GLN A 64 3.17 4.77 10.78
C GLN A 64 3.56 4.61 9.30
N MET A 65 2.91 3.71 8.55
CA MET A 65 3.17 3.54 7.11
C MET A 65 2.84 4.81 6.34
N TYR A 66 1.71 5.45 6.63
CA TYR A 66 1.34 6.72 5.99
C TYR A 66 2.42 7.78 6.22
N TYR A 67 2.79 7.98 7.49
CA TYR A 67 3.85 8.91 7.85
C TYR A 67 5.17 8.60 7.12
N ASP A 68 5.64 7.36 7.18
CA ASP A 68 6.93 6.97 6.63
C ASP A 68 6.98 7.11 5.10
N ILE A 69 5.90 6.78 4.39
CA ILE A 69 5.82 6.96 2.93
C ILE A 69 6.05 8.44 2.58
N LEU A 70 5.34 9.35 3.26
CA LEU A 70 5.46 10.78 2.99
C LEU A 70 6.83 11.33 3.44
N HIS A 71 7.32 10.87 4.60
CA HIS A 71 8.58 11.31 5.18
C HIS A 71 9.77 10.94 4.31
N GLU A 72 9.80 9.71 3.81
CA GLU A 72 10.85 9.16 2.94
C GLU A 72 10.67 9.55 1.47
N SER A 73 9.75 10.47 1.17
CA SER A 73 9.58 10.99 -0.20
C SER A 73 10.89 11.60 -0.73
N PRO A 74 11.22 11.38 -2.01
CA PRO A 74 12.51 11.76 -2.55
C PRO A 74 12.66 13.28 -2.64
N ASN A 75 13.91 13.73 -2.51
CA ASN A 75 14.29 15.09 -2.87
C ASN A 75 14.49 15.21 -4.39
N LYS A 76 14.45 16.44 -4.88
CA LYS A 76 14.88 16.78 -6.23
C LYS A 76 16.38 16.54 -6.38
N ARG A 77 16.86 16.50 -7.62
CA ARG A 77 18.22 16.05 -7.98
C ARG A 77 19.31 16.84 -7.25
N CYS A 78 19.10 18.14 -7.07
CA CYS A 78 19.96 18.98 -6.24
C CYS A 78 19.31 19.12 -4.85
N HIS A 79 20.07 18.86 -3.78
CA HIS A 79 19.58 19.02 -2.40
C HIS A 79 19.05 20.43 -2.11
N THR A 80 19.54 21.43 -2.83
CA THR A 80 19.11 22.83 -2.77
C THR A 80 17.71 23.08 -3.36
N GLU A 81 17.20 22.19 -4.20
CA GLU A 81 15.88 22.32 -4.83
C GLU A 81 14.73 21.79 -3.92
N GLY A 82 15.09 21.12 -2.82
CA GLY A 82 14.15 20.63 -1.81
C GLY A 82 13.43 19.33 -2.19
N ALA A 83 12.33 19.07 -1.48
CA ALA A 83 11.54 17.84 -1.64
C ALA A 83 10.65 17.87 -2.90
N TRP A 84 10.33 16.69 -3.45
CA TRP A 84 9.29 16.58 -4.49
C TRP A 84 7.88 16.80 -3.96
N THR A 85 7.64 16.45 -2.69
CA THR A 85 6.34 16.69 -2.05
C THR A 85 6.11 18.18 -1.83
N ASN A 86 4.86 18.60 -1.99
CA ASN A 86 4.42 19.96 -1.69
C ASN A 86 3.90 20.12 -0.25
N ILE A 87 4.01 19.09 0.59
CA ILE A 87 3.72 19.14 2.02
C ILE A 87 5.01 19.55 2.76
N PRO A 88 5.03 20.72 3.44
CA PRO A 88 6.15 21.16 4.25
C PRO A 88 6.50 20.11 5.33
N ARG A 89 7.79 19.99 5.67
CA ARG A 89 8.26 18.98 6.63
C ARG A 89 7.53 19.06 7.98
N ALA A 90 7.26 20.27 8.46
CA ALA A 90 6.56 20.53 9.72
C ALA A 90 5.11 20.01 9.73
N LEU A 91 4.47 19.90 8.55
CA LEU A 91 3.08 19.44 8.43
C LEU A 91 2.96 17.96 8.09
N ARG A 92 4.06 17.26 7.84
CA ARG A 92 3.98 15.85 7.40
C ARG A 92 3.35 14.94 8.43
N GLU A 93 3.54 15.20 9.72
CA GLU A 93 2.93 14.40 10.79
C GLU A 93 1.40 14.54 10.78
N GLN A 94 0.88 15.74 10.55
CA GLN A 94 -0.56 16.02 10.52
C GLN A 94 -1.21 15.58 9.20
N GLU A 95 -0.48 15.72 8.08
CA GLU A 95 -1.02 15.47 6.74
C GLU A 95 -0.87 14.02 6.28
N ALA A 96 0.03 13.23 6.88
CA ALA A 96 0.24 11.83 6.52
C ALA A 96 -0.80 10.89 7.15
N VAL A 97 -2.07 11.13 6.82
CA VAL A 97 -3.23 10.38 7.29
C VAL A 97 -3.87 9.57 6.14
N GLU A 98 -4.74 8.62 6.47
CA GLU A 98 -5.40 7.72 5.50
C GLU A 98 -6.09 8.50 4.36
N GLU A 99 -6.71 9.64 4.68
CA GLU A 99 -7.43 10.49 3.74
C GLU A 99 -6.54 11.02 2.61
N LEU A 100 -5.26 11.30 2.88
CA LEU A 100 -4.29 11.75 1.87
C LEU A 100 -4.12 10.71 0.77
N TYR A 101 -4.09 9.43 1.16
CA TYR A 101 -3.89 8.29 0.25
C TYR A 101 -5.17 7.87 -0.46
N MET A 102 -6.34 8.21 0.08
CA MET A 102 -7.65 7.94 -0.52
C MET A 102 -8.08 8.96 -1.58
N ARG A 103 -7.35 10.08 -1.72
CA ARG A 103 -7.65 11.17 -2.64
C ARG A 103 -6.85 11.04 -3.95
N PRO A 104 -7.42 11.39 -5.13
CA PRO A 104 -6.67 11.41 -6.39
C PRO A 104 -5.77 12.64 -6.56
N GLU A 105 -5.87 13.64 -5.67
CA GLU A 105 -4.99 14.81 -5.65
C GLU A 105 -3.65 14.47 -4.98
N LEU A 106 -2.61 14.35 -5.80
CA LEU A 106 -1.27 13.90 -5.38
C LEU A 106 -0.48 15.05 -4.72
N PRO A 107 0.13 14.84 -3.53
CA PRO A 107 0.80 15.89 -2.76
C PRO A 107 2.24 16.15 -3.24
N PHE A 108 2.40 16.48 -4.52
CA PHE A 108 3.70 16.69 -5.17
C PHE A 108 3.67 17.89 -6.10
N TYR A 109 4.85 18.47 -6.35
CA TYR A 109 5.02 19.50 -7.38
C TYR A 109 5.01 18.92 -8.80
N ALA A 110 5.52 17.70 -8.95
CA ALA A 110 5.45 16.95 -10.20
C ALA A 110 5.50 15.45 -9.90
N VAL A 111 4.88 14.64 -10.76
CA VAL A 111 4.93 13.17 -10.69
C VAL A 111 4.92 12.55 -12.08
N GLN A 112 5.34 11.30 -12.11
CA GLN A 112 5.07 10.36 -13.20
C GLN A 112 4.14 9.31 -12.63
N TYR A 113 3.00 9.02 -13.24
CA TYR A 113 2.09 8.00 -12.73
C TYR A 113 1.68 6.98 -13.78
N VAL A 114 1.34 5.78 -13.30
CA VAL A 114 0.75 4.70 -14.10
C VAL A 114 -0.47 4.16 -13.36
N ILE A 115 -1.49 3.75 -14.12
CA ILE A 115 -2.66 3.07 -13.57
C ILE A 115 -2.32 1.59 -13.41
N ALA A 116 -2.22 1.13 -12.17
CA ALA A 116 -1.98 -0.26 -11.84
C ALA A 116 -3.28 -1.07 -11.93
N ASP A 117 -3.20 -2.24 -12.57
CA ASP A 117 -4.23 -3.27 -12.46
C ASP A 117 -4.16 -3.99 -11.11
N GLN A 118 -5.06 -4.96 -10.90
CA GLN A 118 -5.17 -5.67 -9.62
C GLN A 118 -3.92 -6.51 -9.31
N GLU A 119 -3.26 -7.05 -10.32
CA GLU A 119 -2.05 -7.88 -10.16
C GLU A 119 -0.86 -7.00 -9.80
N THR A 120 -0.66 -5.89 -10.53
CA THR A 120 0.37 -4.90 -10.26
C THR A 120 0.18 -4.29 -8.87
N TRP A 121 -1.05 -3.94 -8.50
CA TRP A 121 -1.36 -3.44 -7.16
C TRP A 121 -1.05 -4.46 -6.05
N LYS A 122 -1.33 -5.74 -6.29
CA LYS A 122 -0.94 -6.85 -5.39
C LYS A 122 0.57 -6.97 -5.26
N VAL A 123 1.34 -6.77 -6.33
CA VAL A 123 2.81 -6.74 -6.26
C VAL A 123 3.29 -5.62 -5.35
N HIS A 124 2.73 -4.42 -5.48
CA HIS A 124 3.05 -3.31 -4.58
C HIS A 124 2.71 -3.63 -3.13
N PHE A 125 1.51 -4.16 -2.86
CA PHE A 125 1.13 -4.60 -1.52
C PHE A 125 2.15 -5.58 -0.92
N ASN A 126 2.59 -6.57 -1.69
CA ASN A 126 3.58 -7.55 -1.25
C ASN A 126 4.98 -6.95 -1.01
N ARG A 127 5.28 -5.76 -1.54
CA ARG A 127 6.53 -5.05 -1.24
C ARG A 127 6.42 -4.21 0.02
N PHE A 128 5.28 -3.54 0.22
CA PHE A 128 5.00 -2.81 1.46
C PHE A 128 4.87 -3.73 2.67
N PHE A 129 4.19 -4.86 2.46
CA PHE A 129 3.93 -5.90 3.44
C PHE A 129 4.33 -7.23 2.84
N PRO A 130 5.59 -7.66 2.97
CA PRO A 130 6.03 -8.96 2.46
C PRO A 130 5.39 -10.10 3.25
N PRO A 131 5.07 -11.23 2.58
CA PRO A 131 4.48 -12.40 3.26
C PRO A 131 5.47 -13.10 4.19
N GLU A 132 6.76 -12.85 4.02
CA GLU A 132 7.87 -13.43 4.75
C GLU A 132 8.92 -12.34 5.03
N VAL A 133 9.81 -12.56 5.99
CA VAL A 133 10.88 -11.61 6.28
C VAL A 133 11.91 -11.65 5.14
N PRO A 134 12.13 -10.54 4.41
CA PRO A 134 13.10 -10.52 3.34
C PRO A 134 14.53 -10.57 3.89
N SER A 135 15.46 -11.13 3.11
CA SER A 135 16.88 -11.17 3.47
C SER A 135 17.55 -9.79 3.48
N TRP A 136 16.98 -8.83 2.75
CA TRP A 136 17.42 -7.44 2.73
C TRP A 136 16.22 -6.51 2.55
N ALA A 137 16.30 -5.32 3.15
CA ALA A 137 15.31 -4.27 2.96
C ALA A 137 15.66 -3.42 1.74
N GLY A 138 14.70 -3.22 0.84
CA GLY A 138 14.86 -2.28 -0.27
C GLY A 138 15.22 -0.87 0.20
N GLN A 139 15.78 -0.07 -0.70
CA GLN A 139 16.04 1.34 -0.45
C GLN A 139 14.75 2.02 0.04
N ASN A 140 14.92 2.94 1.00
CA ASN A 140 13.87 3.59 1.78
C ASN A 140 13.15 2.68 2.79
N PHE A 141 12.78 1.44 2.44
CA PHE A 141 12.08 0.53 3.37
C PHE A 141 12.86 0.30 4.67
N GLY A 142 14.19 0.13 4.59
CA GLY A 142 15.03 -0.04 5.77
C GLY A 142 15.10 1.17 6.71
N LYS A 143 14.61 2.35 6.29
CA LYS A 143 14.52 3.56 7.12
C LYS A 143 13.13 3.74 7.73
N CYS A 144 12.13 3.05 7.20
CA CYS A 144 10.74 3.15 7.63
C CYS A 144 10.52 2.36 8.92
N ARG A 145 10.05 3.04 9.97
CA ARG A 145 9.68 2.44 11.27
C ARG A 145 8.53 1.45 11.13
N TYR A 146 7.54 1.72 10.27
CA TYR A 146 6.42 0.80 10.06
C TYR A 146 6.92 -0.55 9.54
N PHE A 147 7.93 -0.52 8.67
CA PHE A 147 8.45 -1.72 8.02
C PHE A 147 9.14 -2.63 9.04
N HIS A 148 9.98 -2.07 9.91
CA HIS A 148 10.58 -2.80 11.03
C HIS A 148 9.53 -3.38 11.97
N SER A 149 8.55 -2.56 12.36
CA SER A 149 7.47 -2.99 13.26
C SER A 149 6.63 -4.12 12.66
N TYR A 150 6.37 -4.06 11.36
CA TYR A 150 5.71 -5.13 10.62
C TYR A 150 6.57 -6.40 10.55
N LEU A 151 7.86 -6.28 10.23
CA LEU A 151 8.76 -7.44 10.17
C LEU A 151 8.88 -8.15 11.53
N ASP A 152 8.92 -7.40 12.63
CA ASP A 152 8.93 -7.96 13.97
C ASP A 152 7.61 -8.66 14.30
N LEU A 153 6.47 -8.07 13.90
CA LEU A 153 5.16 -8.70 14.04
C LEU A 153 5.10 -10.04 13.31
N ILE A 154 5.52 -10.11 12.04
CA ILE A 154 5.40 -11.37 11.26
C ILE A 154 6.38 -12.46 11.71
N ARG A 155 7.47 -12.12 12.42
CA ARG A 155 8.37 -13.09 13.04
C ARG A 155 7.71 -13.81 14.23
N GLN A 156 6.84 -13.11 14.93
CA GLN A 156 6.19 -13.59 16.17
C GLN A 156 4.90 -14.34 15.88
N LEU A 157 4.20 -14.01 14.79
CA LEU A 157 2.89 -14.58 14.51
C LEU A 157 2.95 -15.96 13.84
N PRO A 158 2.09 -16.91 14.25
CA PRO A 158 1.91 -18.15 13.50
C PRO A 158 1.26 -17.85 12.13
N ARG A 159 1.53 -18.73 11.14
CA ARG A 159 1.10 -18.55 9.73
C ARG A 159 -0.39 -18.24 9.57
N HIS A 160 -1.26 -18.81 10.41
CA HIS A 160 -2.70 -18.57 10.32
C HIS A 160 -3.09 -17.15 10.76
N ARG A 161 -2.55 -16.64 11.88
CA ARG A 161 -2.77 -15.25 12.33
C ARG A 161 -2.16 -14.25 11.35
N LEU A 162 -0.98 -14.55 10.80
CA LEU A 162 -0.36 -13.72 9.77
C LEU A 162 -1.27 -13.54 8.54
N ARG A 163 -1.95 -14.60 8.08
CA ARG A 163 -2.89 -14.49 6.96
C ARG A 163 -4.04 -13.52 7.27
N LEU A 164 -4.56 -13.54 8.49
CA LEU A 164 -5.64 -12.63 8.92
C LEU A 164 -5.13 -11.18 8.98
N VAL A 165 -3.98 -10.94 9.60
CA VAL A 165 -3.35 -9.60 9.65
C VAL A 165 -3.11 -9.06 8.24
N ARG A 166 -2.56 -9.87 7.34
CA ARG A 166 -2.32 -9.48 5.95
C ARG A 166 -3.62 -9.21 5.20
N ALA A 167 -4.69 -9.94 5.48
CA ALA A 167 -6.00 -9.70 4.87
C ALA A 167 -6.56 -8.33 5.28
N GLU A 168 -6.45 -7.96 6.56
CA GLU A 168 -6.88 -6.64 7.05
C GLU A 168 -6.02 -5.50 6.49
N LEU A 169 -4.69 -5.64 6.53
CA LEU A 169 -3.78 -4.69 5.91
C LEU A 169 -4.08 -4.54 4.41
N ARG A 170 -4.39 -5.66 3.73
CA ARG A 170 -4.74 -5.63 2.31
C ARG A 170 -6.04 -4.88 2.05
N ARG A 171 -7.07 -5.09 2.88
CA ARG A 171 -8.35 -4.38 2.78
C ARG A 171 -8.16 -2.87 2.90
N LYS A 172 -7.30 -2.43 3.83
CA LYS A 172 -6.91 -1.02 3.98
C LYS A 172 -6.05 -0.52 2.82
N PHE A 173 -5.07 -1.29 2.37
CA PHE A 173 -4.24 -0.94 1.21
C PHE A 173 -5.04 -0.78 -0.09
N ASP A 174 -6.04 -1.63 -0.32
CA ASP A 174 -6.91 -1.57 -1.49
C ASP A 174 -7.91 -0.39 -1.44
N SER A 175 -8.06 0.29 -0.30
CA SER A 175 -8.88 1.50 -0.17
C SER A 175 -8.15 2.75 -0.70
N MET A 176 -6.82 2.70 -0.74
CA MET A 176 -5.94 3.78 -1.18
C MET A 176 -6.01 3.95 -2.70
N VAL A 177 -5.95 5.20 -3.15
CA VAL A 177 -5.92 5.59 -4.56
C VAL A 177 -4.52 5.56 -5.12
N TRP A 178 -3.51 5.94 -4.33
CA TRP A 178 -2.15 6.06 -4.81
C TRP A 178 -1.13 5.61 -3.77
N ILE A 179 0.02 5.18 -4.26
CA ILE A 179 1.21 4.80 -3.49
C ILE A 179 2.47 5.10 -4.33
N PRO A 180 3.68 5.04 -3.72
CA PRO A 180 4.92 4.92 -4.49
C PRO A 180 4.85 3.73 -5.46
N ASN A 181 5.21 3.94 -6.72
CA ASN A 181 5.42 2.83 -7.65
C ASN A 181 6.76 2.16 -7.34
N THR A 182 6.73 1.30 -6.32
CA THR A 182 7.90 0.54 -5.87
C THR A 182 8.57 -0.21 -7.02
N GLU A 183 9.87 -0.38 -6.96
CA GLU A 183 10.62 -1.33 -7.77
C GLU A 183 11.06 -2.50 -6.87
N SER A 184 11.77 -3.49 -7.40
CA SER A 184 12.21 -4.64 -6.59
C SER A 184 13.15 -4.24 -5.45
N ASP A 185 13.88 -3.14 -5.62
CA ASP A 185 14.97 -2.73 -4.73
C ASP A 185 14.74 -1.41 -4.00
N ARG A 186 13.59 -0.77 -4.17
CA ARG A 186 13.32 0.56 -3.60
C ARG A 186 11.84 0.87 -3.50
N MET A 187 11.46 1.67 -2.51
CA MET A 187 10.11 2.23 -2.40
C MET A 187 9.88 3.33 -3.43
N TRP A 188 10.83 4.25 -3.55
CA TRP A 188 10.74 5.43 -4.40
C TRP A 188 11.68 5.37 -5.59
N SER A 189 11.17 5.77 -6.75
CA SER A 189 11.96 5.93 -7.99
C SER A 189 11.58 7.25 -8.62
N THR A 190 12.58 8.07 -8.95
CA THR A 190 12.39 9.36 -9.64
C THR A 190 12.90 9.33 -11.07
N LYS A 191 13.59 8.24 -11.45
CA LYS A 191 14.15 8.09 -12.79
C LYS A 191 13.04 8.19 -13.81
N ARG A 192 13.25 9.03 -14.82
CA ARG A 192 12.31 9.15 -15.93
C ARG A 192 11.98 7.80 -16.55
N SER A 193 10.70 7.55 -16.78
CA SER A 193 10.26 6.41 -17.58
C SER A 193 10.25 6.75 -19.07
N LEU A 194 10.71 5.83 -19.92
CA LEU A 194 10.62 5.97 -21.38
C LEU A 194 9.39 5.27 -21.97
N SER A 195 8.63 4.54 -21.13
CA SER A 195 7.44 3.82 -21.58
C SER A 195 6.26 4.77 -21.78
N ASN A 196 5.54 4.59 -22.88
CA ASN A 196 4.28 5.30 -23.20
C ASN A 196 3.12 5.03 -22.21
N ARG A 197 3.29 4.11 -21.25
CA ARG A 197 2.28 3.81 -20.21
C ARG A 197 2.25 4.84 -19.09
N TRP A 198 3.19 5.76 -19.05
CA TRP A 198 3.32 6.76 -18.00
C TRP A 198 2.69 8.09 -18.41
N THR A 199 1.91 8.65 -17.50
CA THR A 199 1.37 10.01 -17.59
C THR A 199 2.15 10.93 -16.66
N TYR A 200 2.28 12.20 -17.03
CA TYR A 200 3.07 13.19 -16.31
C TYR A 200 2.18 14.30 -15.77
N LEU A 201 2.45 14.74 -14.55
CA LEU A 201 1.81 15.91 -13.95
C LEU A 201 2.88 16.88 -13.45
N PRO A 202 2.74 18.18 -13.73
CA PRO A 202 1.86 18.77 -14.75
C PRO A 202 2.16 18.25 -16.17
N ASN A 203 1.21 18.42 -17.09
CA ASN A 203 1.30 17.95 -18.49
C ASN A 203 2.10 18.92 -19.39
N ASN A 204 3.20 19.47 -18.87
CA ASN A 204 4.08 20.40 -19.59
C ASN A 204 5.31 19.69 -20.20
N GLY A 205 5.37 18.36 -20.12
CA GLY A 205 6.39 17.53 -20.75
C GLY A 205 7.74 17.52 -20.00
N ASN A 206 8.48 16.42 -20.18
CA ASN A 206 9.89 16.23 -19.79
C ASN A 206 10.29 16.34 -18.31
N MET A 207 9.36 16.39 -17.35
CA MET A 207 9.75 16.51 -15.95
C MET A 207 10.05 15.16 -15.30
N GLU A 208 11.19 15.10 -14.62
CA GLU A 208 11.46 14.07 -13.61
C GLU A 208 10.48 14.26 -12.44
N GLY A 209 10.30 13.20 -11.67
CA GLY A 209 9.40 13.22 -10.53
C GLY A 209 9.20 11.82 -9.97
N PRO A 210 8.67 11.70 -8.74
CA PRO A 210 8.39 10.42 -8.14
C PRO A 210 7.44 9.61 -9.03
N LYS A 211 7.75 8.33 -9.20
CA LYS A 211 6.87 7.38 -9.85
C LYS A 211 5.77 6.96 -8.88
N ILE A 212 4.52 7.12 -9.30
CA ILE A 212 3.32 6.82 -8.51
C ILE A 212 2.53 5.71 -9.19
N ALA A 213 2.08 4.73 -8.42
CA ALA A 213 1.12 3.74 -8.87
C ALA A 213 -0.27 4.19 -8.42
N ILE A 214 -1.22 4.21 -9.35
CA ILE A 214 -2.62 4.54 -9.07
C ILE A 214 -3.44 3.25 -9.07
N ASN A 215 -4.22 3.02 -8.02
CA ASN A 215 -5.12 1.88 -7.91
C ASN A 215 -6.25 2.00 -8.94
N GLY A 216 -6.13 1.30 -10.07
CA GLY A 216 -7.09 1.37 -11.17
C GLY A 216 -8.52 1.03 -10.76
N PRO A 217 -8.78 -0.09 -10.06
CA PRO A 217 -10.09 -0.40 -9.50
C PRO A 217 -10.68 0.72 -8.62
N ARG A 218 -9.87 1.33 -7.74
CA ARG A 218 -10.33 2.41 -6.86
C ARG A 218 -10.63 3.70 -7.64
N LEU A 219 -9.71 4.11 -8.52
CA LEU A 219 -9.86 5.32 -9.33
C LEU A 219 -11.13 5.27 -10.21
N ARG A 220 -11.40 4.12 -10.84
CA ARG A 220 -12.62 3.93 -11.65
C ARG A 220 -13.91 4.13 -10.84
N ARG A 221 -13.92 3.70 -9.57
CA ARG A 221 -15.08 3.90 -8.67
C ARG A 221 -15.28 5.36 -8.31
N LEU A 222 -14.19 6.12 -8.17
CA LEU A 222 -14.25 7.56 -7.87
C LEU A 222 -14.66 8.42 -9.07
N ARG A 223 -14.51 7.91 -10.31
CA ARG A 223 -14.79 8.65 -11.56
C ARG A 223 -14.03 9.99 -11.65
N GLN A 224 -12.83 10.01 -11.08
CA GLN A 224 -11.93 11.17 -11.05
C GLN A 224 -10.64 10.84 -11.79
N THR A 225 -9.94 11.88 -12.24
CA THR A 225 -8.60 11.76 -12.83
C THR A 225 -7.55 12.19 -11.82
N PRO A 226 -6.38 11.52 -11.75
CA PRO A 226 -5.28 11.97 -10.91
C PRO A 226 -4.89 13.41 -11.26
N SER A 227 -4.66 14.22 -10.24
CA SER A 227 -4.24 15.62 -10.38
C SER A 227 -3.23 15.97 -9.30
N LEU A 228 -2.62 17.16 -9.36
CA LEU A 228 -1.75 17.63 -8.28
C LEU A 228 -2.59 18.38 -7.25
N ARG A 229 -2.39 18.07 -5.97
CA ARG A 229 -2.93 18.86 -4.87
C ARG A 229 -2.29 20.26 -4.93
N PRO A 230 -3.04 21.35 -4.71
CA PRO A 230 -2.45 22.67 -4.52
C PRO A 230 -1.44 22.65 -3.36
N ALA A 231 -0.31 23.35 -3.52
CA ALA A 231 0.65 23.48 -2.43
C ALA A 231 0.03 24.21 -1.24
N LEU A 232 0.24 23.69 -0.03
CA LEU A 232 -0.14 24.39 1.19
C LEU A 232 0.67 25.68 1.29
N ARG A 233 -0.01 26.82 1.43
CA ARG A 233 0.67 28.11 1.54
C ARG A 233 1.25 28.25 2.94
N VAL A 234 2.56 28.41 3.03
CA VAL A 234 3.29 28.60 4.30
C VAL A 234 2.76 29.80 5.10
N GLU A 235 2.15 30.80 4.44
CA GLU A 235 1.67 32.01 5.12
C GLU A 235 0.42 31.78 6.00
N GLN A 236 -0.25 30.62 5.86
CA GLN A 236 -1.23 30.20 6.85
C GLN A 236 -0.57 29.77 8.17
N LEU A 237 0.65 29.21 8.11
CA LEU A 237 1.37 28.72 9.29
C LEU A 237 1.98 29.84 10.13
N ARG A 238 2.56 30.88 9.50
CA ARG A 238 3.10 32.04 10.23
C ARG A 238 2.05 32.80 11.03
N ARG A 239 0.81 32.89 10.52
CA ARG A 239 -0.30 33.54 11.25
C ARG A 239 -0.76 32.73 12.45
N GLU A 240 -0.80 31.40 12.34
CA GLU A 240 -1.23 30.53 13.45
C GLU A 240 -0.17 30.49 14.58
N GLU A 241 1.12 30.58 14.26
CA GLU A 241 2.20 30.69 15.26
C GLU A 241 2.18 32.06 15.98
N GLU A 242 1.93 33.17 15.26
CA GLU A 242 1.86 34.52 15.85
C GLU A 242 0.61 34.73 16.74
N GLU A 243 -0.52 34.07 16.46
CA GLU A 243 -1.74 34.13 17.28
C GLU A 243 -1.67 33.27 18.56
N SER A 244 -0.87 32.20 18.55
CA SER A 244 -0.60 31.34 19.72
C SER A 244 0.21 32.06 20.81
N ASP A 245 1.21 32.85 20.42
CA ASP A 245 2.13 33.50 21.36
C ASP A 245 1.62 34.86 21.87
N GLY A 246 0.59 35.42 21.24
CA GLY A 246 -0.03 36.70 21.64
C GLY A 246 -1.16 36.60 22.67
N GLY A 247 -1.58 35.39 23.06
CA GLY A 247 -2.78 35.14 23.88
C GLY A 247 -2.56 35.02 25.40
N SER A 248 -1.32 35.14 25.89
CA SER A 248 -1.01 35.13 27.32
C SER A 248 -0.48 36.48 27.76
N SER A 249 -1.38 37.42 28.05
CA SER A 249 -1.09 38.64 28.82
C SER A 249 -2.32 39.05 29.60
#